data_AF-A0A5D0U7C7-F1
#
_entry.id   AF-A0A5D0U7C7-F1
#
_cell.length_a   1.000
_cell.length_b   1.000
_cell.length_c   1.000
_cell.angle_alpha   90.00
_cell.angle_beta   90.00
_cell.angle_gamma   90.00
#
_symmetry.space_group_name_H-M   'P 1'
#
loop_
_entity.id
_entity.type
_entity.pdbx_description
1 polymer ?
#
loop_
_entity_poly.entity_id
_entity_poly.type
_entity_poly.pdbx_seq_one_letter_code
_entity_poly.pdbx_strand_id
1 'polypeptide(L)'
;MEISRSGRGAHVWTFFSEPVPAVEARALGFGLLREAMTVRGELGLASYDRFFPSQDHLPAKGEGLGNLIALPLQKQCRDAGTTVFVDPNTFTPYPDQWAFLAGAASRRGPNPPVRE
;
A
#
# COMPACT_ATOMS: atom_id res chain seq x y z
N MET A 1 -0.57 6.13 5.84
CA MET A 1 -0.71 4.82 6.49
C MET A 1 -2.18 4.54 6.65
N GLU A 2 -2.62 3.29 6.51
CA GLU A 2 -4.01 2.89 6.77
C GLU A 2 -4.06 1.82 7.85
N ILE A 3 -5.03 1.93 8.76
CA ILE A 3 -5.24 0.97 9.85
C ILE A 3 -5.89 -0.29 9.29
N SER A 4 -5.32 -1.46 9.58
CA SER A 4 -5.81 -2.73 9.05
C SER A 4 -7.25 -3.02 9.51
N ARG A 5 -7.92 -3.94 8.81
CA ARG A 5 -9.27 -4.38 9.14
C ARG A 5 -9.46 -4.83 10.60
N SER A 6 -8.44 -5.43 11.20
CA SER A 6 -8.51 -5.89 12.60
C SER A 6 -8.24 -4.78 13.62
N GLY A 7 -7.77 -3.61 13.19
CA GLY A 7 -7.30 -2.52 14.06
C GLY A 7 -5.96 -2.80 14.75
N ARG A 8 -5.37 -3.98 14.55
CA ARG A 8 -4.14 -4.43 15.23
C ARG A 8 -2.87 -4.28 14.40
N GLY A 9 -2.99 -3.74 13.20
CA GLY A 9 -1.87 -3.52 12.29
C GLY A 9 -2.16 -2.36 11.37
N ALA A 10 -1.26 -2.12 10.43
CA ALA A 10 -1.41 -1.07 9.45
C ALA A 10 -0.81 -1.49 8.11
N HIS A 11 -1.29 -0.85 7.05
CA HIS A 11 -0.76 -1.00 5.71
C HIS A 11 -0.10 0.31 5.26
N VAL A 12 0.99 0.15 4.52
CA VAL A 12 1.67 1.24 3.81
C VAL A 12 1.35 1.09 2.33
N TRP A 13 0.87 2.18 1.73
CA TRP A 13 0.48 2.24 0.33
C TRP A 13 1.48 3.11 -0.42
N THR A 14 2.05 2.58 -1.51
CA THR A 14 2.88 3.33 -2.45
C THR A 14 2.15 3.47 -3.76
N PHE A 15 2.02 4.71 -4.24
CA PHE A 15 1.35 5.02 -5.50
C PHE A 15 2.39 5.47 -6.52
N PHE A 16 2.42 4.80 -7.67
CA PHE A 16 3.31 5.15 -8.79
C PHE A 16 2.57 6.07 -9.76
N SER A 17 3.28 7.06 -10.32
CA SER A 17 2.72 7.98 -11.32
C SER A 17 2.47 7.31 -12.67
N GLU A 18 3.16 6.19 -12.93
CA GLU A 18 3.05 5.39 -14.13
C GLU A 18 3.06 3.89 -13.77
N PRO A 19 2.58 3.00 -14.67
CA PRO A 19 2.67 1.57 -14.45
C PRO A 19 4.13 1.13 -14.31
N VAL A 20 4.40 0.35 -13.26
CA VAL A 20 5.73 -0.24 -13.01
C VAL A 20 5.66 -1.77 -13.09
N PRO A 21 6.73 -2.46 -13.54
CA PRO A 21 6.81 -3.90 -13.46
C PRO A 21 6.62 -4.39 -12.02
N ALA A 22 5.86 -5.47 -11.84
CA ALA A 22 5.58 -6.03 -10.51
C ALA A 22 6.85 -6.43 -9.75
N VAL A 23 7.88 -6.92 -10.48
CA VAL A 23 9.18 -7.25 -9.92
C VAL A 23 9.90 -6.03 -9.32
N GLU A 24 9.82 -4.87 -9.98
CA GLU A 24 10.43 -3.63 -9.49
C GLU A 24 9.69 -3.08 -8.26
N ALA A 25 8.35 -3.10 -8.30
CA ALA A 25 7.54 -2.73 -7.15
C ALA A 25 7.85 -3.59 -5.90
N ARG A 26 8.04 -4.91 -6.09
CA ARG A 26 8.48 -5.80 -5.00
C ARG A 26 9.90 -5.50 -4.55
N ALA A 27 10.83 -5.23 -5.46
CA ALA A 27 12.21 -4.88 -5.11
C ALA A 27 12.26 -3.62 -4.22
N LEU A 28 11.47 -2.59 -4.53
CA LEU A 28 11.29 -1.42 -3.68
C LEU A 28 10.76 -1.82 -2.29
N GLY A 29 9.70 -2.63 -2.25
CA GLY A 29 9.12 -3.12 -0.99
C GLY A 29 10.14 -3.86 -0.11
N PHE A 30 10.91 -4.78 -0.69
CA PHE A 30 11.96 -5.50 0.01
C PHE A 30 13.06 -4.56 0.53
N GLY A 31 13.44 -3.54 -0.24
CA GLY A 31 14.37 -2.50 0.22
C GLY A 31 13.84 -1.77 1.46
N LEU A 32 12.59 -1.29 1.41
CA LEU A 32 11.96 -0.61 2.55
C LEU A 32 11.88 -1.50 3.80
N LEU A 33 11.56 -2.78 3.62
CA LEU A 33 11.52 -3.74 4.71
C LEU A 33 12.89 -3.98 5.32
N ARG A 34 13.93 -4.13 4.49
CA ARG A 34 15.31 -4.28 4.97
C ARG A 34 15.74 -3.08 5.82
N GLU A 35 15.44 -1.86 5.37
CA GLU A 35 15.72 -0.65 6.14
C GLU A 35 14.92 -0.64 7.45
N ALA A 36 13.63 -0.97 7.42
CA ALA A 36 12.79 -1.03 8.63
C ALA A 36 13.32 -2.07 9.64
N MET A 37 13.77 -3.24 9.17
CA MET A 37 14.41 -4.26 10.01
C MET A 37 15.74 -3.79 10.58
N THR A 38 16.48 -2.96 9.86
CA THR A 38 17.75 -2.38 10.35
C THR A 38 17.47 -1.38 11.48
N VAL A 39 16.39 -0.59 11.39
CA VAL A 39 15.99 0.36 12.43
C VAL A 39 15.35 -0.34 13.64
N ARG A 40 14.57 -1.41 13.42
CA ARG A 40 13.86 -2.16 14.49
C ARG A 40 13.89 -3.67 14.22
N GLY A 41 15.04 -4.30 14.49
CA GLY A 41 15.26 -5.73 14.26
C GLY A 41 14.49 -6.68 15.21
N GLU A 42 13.85 -6.14 16.25
CA GLU A 42 13.09 -6.92 17.26
C GLU A 42 11.66 -7.25 16.82
N LEU A 43 11.16 -6.65 15.72
CA LEU A 43 9.85 -6.99 15.18
C LEU A 43 9.89 -8.41 14.61
N GLY A 44 8.99 -9.27 15.10
CA GLY A 44 8.90 -10.65 14.64
C GLY A 44 8.51 -10.72 13.15
N LEU A 45 8.94 -11.80 12.48
CA LEU A 45 8.66 -12.00 11.05
C LEU A 45 7.16 -11.96 10.70
N ALA A 46 6.29 -12.32 11.65
CA ALA A 46 4.83 -12.24 11.51
C ALA A 46 4.28 -10.80 11.41
N SER A 47 5.07 -9.78 11.76
CA SER A 47 4.71 -8.37 11.56
C SER A 47 4.88 -7.90 10.11
N TYR A 48 5.45 -8.72 9.22
CA TYR A 48 5.68 -8.41 7.82
C TYR A 48 4.77 -9.27 6.94
N ASP A 49 3.50 -8.85 6.83
CA ASP A 49 2.38 -9.70 6.42
C ASP A 49 2.41 -10.11 4.93
N ARG A 50 2.64 -9.17 3.99
CA ARG A 50 2.75 -9.43 2.54
C ARG A 50 3.11 -8.19 1.73
N PHE A 51 3.80 -8.38 0.60
CA PHE A 51 3.89 -7.39 -0.48
C PHE A 51 2.91 -7.71 -1.60
N PHE A 52 2.29 -6.66 -2.15
CA PHE A 52 1.53 -6.71 -3.39
C PHE A 52 2.12 -5.71 -4.39
N PRO A 53 2.21 -6.05 -5.68
CA PRO A 53 1.72 -7.27 -6.35
C PRO A 53 2.55 -8.54 -6.08
N SER A 54 1.90 -9.68 -5.85
CA SER A 54 2.55 -10.98 -5.54
C SER A 54 2.81 -11.88 -6.75
N GLN A 55 2.54 -11.42 -7.97
CA GLN A 55 2.80 -12.13 -9.23
C GLN A 55 3.21 -11.14 -10.32
N ASP A 56 3.91 -11.62 -11.34
CA ASP A 56 4.39 -10.77 -12.45
C ASP A 56 3.37 -10.60 -13.58
N HIS A 57 2.47 -11.56 -13.72
CA HIS A 57 1.47 -11.58 -14.78
C HIS A 57 0.09 -11.90 -14.19
N LEU A 58 -0.95 -11.34 -14.81
CA LEU A 58 -2.32 -11.76 -14.53
C LEU A 58 -2.59 -13.13 -15.18
N PRO A 59 -3.52 -13.92 -14.61
CA PRO A 59 -3.95 -15.16 -15.25
C PRO A 59 -4.48 -14.91 -16.66
N ALA A 60 -4.42 -15.94 -17.52
CA ALA A 60 -5.02 -15.83 -18.84
C ALA A 60 -6.54 -15.60 -18.71
N LYS A 61 -7.13 -14.99 -19.75
CA LYS A 61 -8.54 -14.63 -19.74
C LYS A 61 -9.40 -15.88 -19.48
N GLY A 62 -10.14 -15.86 -18.37
CA GLY A 62 -11.03 -16.96 -17.96
C GLY A 62 -10.45 -17.91 -16.90
N GLU A 63 -9.18 -17.77 -16.54
CA GLU A 63 -8.51 -18.61 -15.52
C GLU A 63 -8.60 -18.04 -14.09
N GLY A 64 -9.24 -16.88 -13.93
CA GLY A 64 -9.45 -16.21 -12.66
C GLY A 64 -8.99 -14.76 -12.65
N LEU A 65 -9.16 -14.10 -11.51
CA LEU A 65 -8.86 -12.67 -11.35
C LEU A 65 -7.40 -12.40 -10.92
N GLY A 66 -6.67 -13.45 -10.53
CA GLY A 66 -5.34 -13.33 -9.96
C GLY A 66 -5.36 -12.99 -8.47
N ASN A 67 -4.31 -12.33 -7.99
CA ASN A 67 -4.17 -11.96 -6.58
C ASN A 67 -5.08 -10.80 -6.21
N LEU A 68 -5.91 -11.01 -5.18
CA LEU A 68 -6.83 -10.00 -4.65
C LEU A 68 -6.30 -9.44 -3.34
N ILE A 69 -6.44 -8.13 -3.18
CA ILE A 69 -6.20 -7.42 -1.93
C ILE A 69 -7.49 -6.68 -1.53
N ALA A 70 -7.80 -6.68 -0.24
CA ALA A 70 -8.88 -5.86 0.29
C ALA A 70 -8.42 -4.39 0.26
N LEU A 71 -9.13 -3.56 -0.49
CA LEU A 71 -8.88 -2.12 -0.50
C LEU A 71 -9.40 -1.47 0.78
N PRO A 72 -8.80 -0.33 1.18
CA PRO A 72 -9.27 0.44 2.32
C PRO A 72 -10.67 1.02 2.07
N LEU A 73 -11.28 1.56 3.14
CA LEU A 73 -12.58 2.24 3.13
C LEU A 73 -13.80 1.32 2.94
N GLN A 74 -13.68 0.03 3.26
CA GLN A 74 -14.84 -0.86 3.33
C GLN A 74 -15.83 -0.33 4.37
N LYS A 75 -17.11 -0.20 3.99
CA LYS A 75 -18.15 0.50 4.77
C LYS A 75 -18.16 0.13 6.26
N GLN A 76 -18.39 -1.15 6.57
CA GLN A 76 -18.55 -1.60 7.96
C GLN A 76 -17.27 -1.42 8.77
N CYS A 77 -16.11 -1.67 8.17
CA CYS A 77 -14.82 -1.49 8.82
C CYS A 77 -14.55 -0.01 9.10
N ARG A 78 -14.89 0.87 8.15
CA ARG A 78 -14.80 2.32 8.29
C ARG A 78 -15.72 2.84 9.39
N ASP A 79 -16.94 2.34 9.46
CA ASP A 79 -17.89 2.70 10.53
C ASP A 79 -17.33 2.29 11.92
N ALA A 80 -16.50 1.25 11.97
CA ALA A 80 -15.75 0.81 13.15
C ALA A 80 -14.38 1.51 13.33
N GLY A 81 -14.05 2.53 12.53
CA GLY A 81 -12.78 3.27 12.62
C GLY A 81 -11.55 2.51 12.10
N THR A 82 -11.74 1.43 11.36
CA THR A 82 -10.69 0.61 10.73
C THR A 82 -10.75 0.74 9.20
N THR A 83 -9.72 0.30 8.49
CA THR A 83 -9.56 0.50 7.04
C THR A 83 -9.55 1.96 6.59
N VAL A 84 -9.14 2.86 7.49
CA VAL A 84 -9.05 4.31 7.25
C VAL A 84 -7.60 4.76 7.25
N PHE A 85 -7.30 5.75 6.41
CA PHE A 85 -6.05 6.48 6.42
C PHE A 85 -5.97 7.39 7.64
N VAL A 86 -4.82 7.37 8.29
CA VAL A 86 -4.51 8.13 9.50
C VAL A 86 -3.21 8.90 9.34
N ASP A 87 -3.07 9.97 10.12
CA ASP A 87 -1.79 10.63 10.33
C ASP A 87 -0.81 9.68 11.05
N PRO A 88 0.39 9.43 10.51
CA PRO A 88 1.33 8.48 11.11
C PRO A 88 1.88 8.89 12.49
N ASN A 89 1.86 10.18 12.84
CA ASN A 89 2.38 10.69 14.10
C ASN A 89 1.30 10.66 15.20
N THR A 90 0.05 10.96 14.85
CA THR A 90 -1.04 11.07 15.82
C THR A 90 -2.00 9.88 15.81
N PHE A 91 -1.92 9.01 14.80
CA PHE A 91 -2.87 7.92 14.54
C PHE A 91 -4.34 8.38 14.42
N THR A 92 -4.57 9.67 14.19
CA THR A 92 -5.91 10.22 14.03
C THR A 92 -6.36 10.05 12.56
N PRO A 93 -7.58 9.57 12.30
CA PRO A 93 -8.13 9.49 10.95
C PRO A 93 -8.16 10.85 10.25
N TYR A 94 -7.79 10.86 8.97
CA TYR A 94 -8.00 12.06 8.15
C TYR A 94 -9.51 12.36 8.04
N PRO A 95 -9.94 13.63 8.20
CA PRO A 95 -11.37 13.99 8.16
C PRO A 95 -12.04 13.60 6.84
N ASP A 96 -11.31 13.77 5.72
CA ASP A 96 -11.75 13.36 4.39
C ASP A 96 -10.77 12.34 3.80
N GLN A 97 -11.21 11.08 3.85
CA GLN A 97 -10.47 9.93 3.35
C GLN A 97 -10.27 9.96 1.82
N TRP A 98 -11.24 10.52 1.10
CA TRP A 98 -11.21 10.58 -0.37
C TRP A 98 -10.31 11.72 -0.83
N ALA A 99 -10.38 12.88 -0.19
CA ALA A 99 -9.47 13.98 -0.46
C ALA A 99 -8.01 13.58 -0.18
N PHE A 100 -7.75 12.85 0.91
CA PHE A 100 -6.43 12.29 1.19
C PHE A 100 -5.94 11.37 0.05
N LEU A 101 -6.78 10.42 -0.38
CA LEU A 101 -6.44 9.48 -1.44
C LEU A 101 -6.23 10.18 -2.80
N ALA A 102 -7.08 11.13 -3.16
CA ALA A 102 -6.95 11.92 -4.38
C ALA A 102 -5.66 12.77 -4.36
N GLY A 103 -5.30 13.31 -3.20
CA GLY A 103 -4.05 14.03 -3.00
C GLY A 103 -2.82 13.14 -3.20
N ALA A 104 -2.86 11.87 -2.78
CA ALA A 104 -1.79 10.91 -3.02
C ALA A 104 -1.59 10.63 -4.52
N ALA A 105 -2.67 10.52 -5.29
CA ALA A 105 -2.61 10.32 -6.75
C ALA A 105 -2.16 11.57 -7.53
N SER A 106 -2.35 12.76 -6.96
CA SER A 106 -2.05 14.05 -7.63
C SER A 106 -0.59 14.49 -7.49
N ARG A 107 0.19 13.85 -6.62
CA ARG A 107 1.64 14.09 -6.46
C ARG A 107 2.42 13.41 -7.58
N ARG A 108 2.19 13.84 -8.83
CA ARG A 108 3.05 13.45 -9.96
C ARG A 108 4.40 14.14 -9.81
N GLY A 109 5.49 13.36 -9.78
CA GLY A 109 6.82 13.91 -10.04
C GLY A 109 6.89 14.52 -11.45
N PRO A 110 7.87 15.38 -11.75
CA PRO A 110 8.07 15.87 -13.11
C PRO A 110 8.20 14.68 -14.08
N ASN A 111 7.55 14.78 -15.26
CA ASN A 111 7.65 13.75 -16.29
C ASN A 111 9.14 13.46 -16.58
N PRO A 112 9.58 12.19 -16.60
CA PRO A 112 10.91 11.87 -17.10
C PRO A 112 11.01 12.33 -18.56
N PRO A 113 12.18 12.84 -18.99
CA PRO A 113 12.36 13.27 -20.38
C PRO A 113 12.16 12.08 -21.31
N VAL A 114 11.37 12.30 -22.36
CA VAL A 114 11.19 11.34 -23.46
C VAL A 114 12.58 11.06 -24.04
N ARG A 115 13.02 9.81 -24.03
CA ARG A 115 14.22 9.40 -24.77
C ARG A 115 13.82 9.20 -26.22
N GLU A 116 14.39 10.03 -27.11
CA GLU A 116 14.39 9.84 -28.56
C GLU A 116 15.26 8.65 -28.98
#